data_AF-A0A970YD12-F1
#
_entry.id   AF-A0A970YD12-F1
#
_cell.length_a   1.000
_cell.length_b   1.000
_cell.length_c   1.000
_cell.angle_alpha   90.00
_cell.angle_beta   90.00
_cell.angle_gamma   90.00
#
_symmetry.space_group_name_H-M   'P 1'
#
loop_
_entity.id
_entity.type
_entity.pdbx_description
1 polymer ?
#
loop_
_entity_poly.entity_id
_entity_poly.type
_entity_poly.pdbx_seq_one_letter_code
_entity_poly.pdbx_strand_id
1 'polypeptide(L)'
;MNGVSAAPISERAYRSLRGLYPQEQPAPERWRSVLVVRPCCIGDVLQSTALVGALRRALPDARLGYAVGPWSRPVLEGNPNLDVLVDTGAVVGGRKPTPRAFLGLVRRLRKGQWDACFVLERSPLFGLAAWMAGIPDRIGLDSAGRGFALTWRVPLRPRRQEAEAALDLARAVGLDTSDA
;
A
#
# COMPACT_ATOMS: atom_id res chain seq x y z
N MET A 1 -22.55 -7.24 3.49
CA MET A 1 -22.08 -7.06 4.88
C MET A 1 -21.67 -8.42 5.40
N ASN A 2 -20.42 -8.54 5.87
CA ASN A 2 -19.80 -9.59 6.72
C ASN A 2 -18.30 -9.59 6.43
N GLY A 3 -17.66 -8.47 6.82
CA GLY A 3 -16.21 -8.37 6.82
C GLY A 3 -15.67 -9.28 7.92
N VAL A 4 -14.79 -10.21 7.56
CA VAL A 4 -14.03 -11.01 8.51
C VAL A 4 -13.18 -10.03 9.33
N SER A 5 -13.69 -9.66 10.51
CA SER A 5 -12.95 -8.89 11.50
C SER A 5 -11.96 -9.84 12.16
N ALA A 6 -10.75 -9.93 11.58
CA ALA A 6 -9.62 -10.49 12.31
C ALA A 6 -9.33 -9.55 13.49
N ALA A 7 -9.32 -10.09 14.71
CA ALA A 7 -9.03 -9.32 15.91
C ALA A 7 -7.66 -8.61 15.77
N PRO A 8 -7.52 -7.37 16.28
CA PRO A 8 -6.24 -6.68 16.33
C PRO A 8 -5.17 -7.59 16.95
N ILE A 9 -4.02 -7.72 16.31
CA ILE A 9 -2.88 -8.39 16.95
C ILE A 9 -2.45 -7.52 18.13
N SER A 10 -2.34 -8.12 19.32
CA SER A 10 -1.96 -7.37 20.52
C SER A 10 -0.61 -6.66 20.35
N GLU A 11 -0.44 -5.49 20.97
CA GLU A 11 0.83 -4.74 20.95
C GLU A 11 2.02 -5.59 21.41
N ARG A 12 1.77 -6.52 22.34
CA ARG A 12 2.76 -7.48 22.85
C ARG A 12 3.18 -8.50 21.78
N ALA A 13 2.21 -9.06 21.05
CA ALA A 13 2.48 -9.96 19.94
C ALA A 13 3.18 -9.24 18.77
N TYR A 14 2.81 -7.99 18.50
CA TYR A 14 3.53 -7.17 17.53
C TYR A 14 4.99 -6.93 17.94
N ARG A 15 5.27 -6.55 19.18
CA ARG A 15 6.64 -6.37 19.68
C ARG A 15 7.49 -7.63 19.51
N SER A 16 6.91 -8.81 19.73
CA SER A 16 7.59 -10.09 19.50
C SER A 16 7.88 -10.37 18.03
N LEU A 17 7.02 -9.91 17.11
CA LEU A 17 7.23 -10.01 15.67
C LEU A 17 8.12 -8.90 15.12
N ARG A 18 8.40 -7.85 15.91
CA ARG A 18 9.16 -6.66 15.50
C ARG A 18 10.59 -7.00 15.06
N GLY A 19 11.19 -8.04 15.63
CA GLY A 19 12.50 -8.56 15.19
C GLY A 19 12.53 -9.16 13.78
N LEU A 20 11.38 -9.40 13.16
CA LEU A 20 11.24 -9.88 11.77
C LEU A 20 11.17 -8.73 10.75
N TYR A 21 11.20 -7.48 11.20
CA TYR A 21 11.08 -6.28 10.36
C TYR A 21 12.33 -5.40 10.49
N PRO A 22 12.79 -4.77 9.39
CA PRO A 22 13.78 -3.69 9.46
C PRO A 22 13.26 -2.60 10.41
N GLN A 23 14.09 -2.18 11.36
CA GLN A 23 13.76 -1.12 12.33
C GLN A 23 14.18 0.27 11.86
N GLU A 24 14.80 0.36 10.70
CA GLU A 24 15.24 1.62 10.12
C GLU A 24 14.04 2.43 9.64
N GLN A 25 14.11 3.74 9.82
CA GLN A 25 13.14 4.67 9.28
C GLN A 25 13.18 4.58 7.74
N PRO A 26 12.02 4.61 7.05
CA PRO A 26 12.02 4.61 5.60
C PRO A 26 12.84 5.80 5.07
N ALA A 27 13.59 5.55 4.00
CA ALA A 27 14.56 6.49 3.44
C ALA A 27 14.21 6.80 1.96
N PRO A 28 13.26 7.71 1.71
CA PRO A 28 12.72 7.95 0.37
C PRO A 28 13.76 8.33 -0.68
N GLU A 29 14.85 8.98 -0.26
CA GLU A 29 15.96 9.39 -1.12
C GLU A 29 16.70 8.21 -1.79
N ARG A 30 16.50 6.98 -1.27
CA ARG A 30 17.09 5.75 -1.81
C ARG A 30 16.15 4.98 -2.74
N TRP A 31 14.87 5.32 -2.77
CA TRP A 31 13.88 4.56 -3.52
C TRP A 31 14.02 4.82 -5.02
N ARG A 32 14.28 3.76 -5.78
CA ARG A 32 14.28 3.77 -7.25
C ARG A 32 12.98 3.22 -7.81
N SER A 33 12.21 2.51 -7.00
CA SER A 33 10.94 1.89 -7.37
C SER A 33 9.95 1.90 -6.22
N VAL A 34 8.77 2.49 -6.45
CA VAL A 34 7.73 2.66 -5.44
C VAL A 34 6.40 2.14 -5.96
N LEU A 35 5.68 1.40 -5.12
CA LEU A 35 4.37 0.85 -5.43
C LEU A 35 3.26 1.45 -4.56
N VAL A 36 2.21 2.01 -5.16
CA VAL A 36 0.96 2.30 -4.44
C VAL A 36 0.05 1.07 -4.49
N VAL A 37 -0.53 0.67 -3.37
CA VAL A 37 -1.38 -0.52 -3.27
C VAL A 37 -2.79 -0.12 -2.83
N ARG A 38 -3.72 -0.11 -3.79
CA ARG A 38 -5.16 0.12 -3.55
C ARG A 38 -5.98 -0.63 -4.62
N PRO A 39 -6.47 -1.84 -4.30
CA PRO A 39 -7.08 -2.75 -5.29
C PRO A 39 -8.48 -2.31 -5.77
N CYS A 40 -9.23 -1.60 -4.93
CA CYS A 40 -10.60 -1.12 -5.16
C CYS A 40 -10.83 0.08 -4.22
N CYS A 41 -12.03 0.64 -4.06
CA CYS A 41 -13.09 0.82 -5.05
C CYS A 41 -12.70 1.98 -5.98
N ILE A 42 -13.44 2.22 -7.08
CA ILE A 42 -13.10 3.29 -8.05
C ILE A 42 -12.92 4.66 -7.37
N GLY A 43 -13.83 5.06 -6.48
CA GLY A 43 -13.74 6.36 -5.79
C GLY A 43 -12.52 6.48 -4.88
N ASP A 44 -12.05 5.39 -4.32
CA ASP A 44 -10.85 5.39 -3.48
C ASP A 44 -9.57 5.38 -4.31
N VAL A 45 -9.58 4.63 -5.42
CA VAL A 45 -8.50 4.62 -6.40
C VAL A 45 -8.31 6.04 -6.95
N LEU A 46 -9.41 6.71 -7.31
CA LEU A 46 -9.39 8.09 -7.76
C LEU A 46 -8.80 9.02 -6.70
N GLN A 47 -9.27 8.97 -5.45
CA GLN A 47 -8.74 9.79 -4.36
C GLN A 47 -7.26 9.55 -4.08
N SER A 48 -6.79 8.32 -4.18
CA SER A 48 -5.38 7.99 -3.97
C SER A 48 -4.45 8.49 -5.08
N THR A 49 -4.98 8.98 -6.21
CA THR A 49 -4.13 9.59 -7.25
C THR A 49 -3.45 10.87 -6.77
N ALA A 50 -3.97 11.53 -5.72
CA ALA A 50 -3.28 12.64 -5.05
C ALA A 50 -1.91 12.20 -4.50
N LEU A 51 -1.83 11.00 -3.90
CA LEU A 51 -0.57 10.41 -3.47
C LEU A 51 0.34 10.10 -4.67
N VAL A 52 -0.21 9.60 -5.77
CA VAL A 52 0.58 9.35 -6.99
C VAL A 52 1.22 10.64 -7.51
N GLY A 53 0.47 11.75 -7.54
CA GLY A 53 1.01 13.05 -7.94
C GLY A 53 2.10 13.55 -6.99
N ALA A 54 1.87 13.44 -5.68
CA ALA A 54 2.89 13.78 -4.68
C ALA A 54 4.17 12.95 -4.83
N LEU A 55 4.04 11.63 -5.02
CA LEU A 55 5.17 10.74 -5.23
C LEU A 55 5.95 11.08 -6.50
N ARG A 56 5.27 11.39 -7.62
CA ARG A 56 5.96 11.76 -8.86
C ARG A 56 6.76 13.04 -8.71
N ARG A 57 6.25 14.05 -7.99
CA ARG A 57 7.00 15.29 -7.74
C ARG A 57 8.19 15.06 -6.81
N ALA A 58 7.99 14.28 -5.75
CA ALA A 58 9.03 14.01 -4.78
C ALA A 58 10.13 13.05 -5.30
N LEU A 59 9.76 12.13 -6.19
CA LEU A 59 10.61 11.07 -6.73
C LEU A 59 10.50 11.03 -8.26
N PRO A 60 10.97 12.09 -8.96
CA PRO A 60 10.75 12.26 -10.40
C PRO A 60 11.32 11.11 -11.24
N ASP A 61 12.48 10.59 -10.85
CA ASP A 61 13.21 9.54 -11.56
C ASP A 61 12.85 8.12 -11.10
N ALA A 62 12.04 7.99 -10.03
CA ALA A 62 11.64 6.68 -9.54
C ALA A 62 10.60 6.05 -10.45
N ARG A 63 10.71 4.73 -10.60
CA ARG A 63 9.65 3.92 -11.22
C ARG A 63 8.45 3.85 -10.28
N LEU A 64 7.33 4.42 -10.68
CA LEU A 64 6.08 4.42 -9.92
C LEU A 64 5.11 3.38 -10.47
N GLY A 65 4.78 2.41 -9.63
CA GLY A 65 3.77 1.41 -9.89
C GLY A 65 2.49 1.64 -9.11
N TYR A 66 1.40 1.07 -9.60
CA TYR A 66 0.14 1.01 -8.89
C TYR A 66 -0.45 -0.40 -8.95
N ALA A 67 -0.66 -1.02 -7.79
CA ALA A 67 -1.35 -2.29 -7.64
C ALA A 67 -2.87 -2.07 -7.50
N VAL A 68 -3.61 -2.40 -8.56
CA VAL A 68 -5.05 -2.17 -8.69
C VAL A 68 -5.76 -3.45 -9.18
N GLY A 69 -7.02 -3.63 -8.78
CA GLY A 69 -7.87 -4.70 -9.30
C GLY A 69 -8.46 -4.37 -10.67
N PRO A 70 -8.90 -5.38 -11.43
CA PRO A 70 -9.33 -5.19 -12.83
C PRO A 70 -10.50 -4.22 -12.99
N TRP A 71 -11.41 -4.17 -12.01
CA TRP A 71 -12.59 -3.30 -12.08
C TRP A 71 -12.26 -1.80 -11.92
N SER A 72 -11.23 -1.47 -11.14
CA SER A 72 -10.81 -0.07 -10.92
C SER A 72 -9.60 0.32 -11.76
N ARG A 73 -8.98 -0.63 -12.47
CA ARG A 73 -7.83 -0.39 -13.34
C ARG A 73 -8.05 0.71 -14.39
N PRO A 74 -9.20 0.81 -15.09
CA PRO A 74 -9.39 1.82 -16.13
C PRO A 74 -9.26 3.26 -15.63
N VAL A 75 -9.45 3.51 -14.32
CA VAL A 75 -9.28 4.84 -13.69
C VAL A 75 -7.83 5.33 -13.79
N LEU A 76 -6.88 4.40 -13.89
CA LEU A 76 -5.44 4.70 -13.87
C LEU A 76 -4.79 4.56 -15.26
N GLU A 77 -5.52 4.07 -16.25
CA GLU A 77 -4.99 3.91 -17.60
C GLU A 77 -4.71 5.28 -18.22
N GLY A 78 -3.51 5.45 -18.79
CA GLY A 78 -3.07 6.74 -19.35
C GLY A 78 -2.64 7.78 -18.32
N ASN A 79 -2.56 7.45 -17.02
CA ASN A 79 -2.05 8.38 -16.01
C ASN A 79 -0.54 8.62 -16.24
N PRO A 80 -0.11 9.86 -16.56
CA PRO A 80 1.28 10.16 -16.92
C PRO A 80 2.25 10.03 -15.73
N ASN A 81 1.73 9.98 -14.50
CA ASN A 81 2.55 9.83 -13.31
C ASN A 81 2.89 8.37 -13.00
N LEU A 82 2.28 7.40 -13.67
CA LEU A 82 2.47 5.97 -13.42
C LEU A 82 3.20 5.28 -14.57
N ASP A 83 4.21 4.47 -14.23
CA ASP A 83 4.98 3.69 -15.20
C ASP A 83 4.40 2.28 -15.41
N VAL A 84 3.73 1.74 -14.38
CA VAL A 84 3.22 0.37 -14.43
C VAL A 84 1.98 0.16 -13.56
N LEU A 85 1.03 -0.61 -14.09
CA LEU A 85 -0.14 -1.08 -13.33
C LEU A 85 -0.01 -2.57 -13.05
N VAL A 86 0.08 -2.94 -11.77
CA VAL A 86 0.13 -4.32 -11.30
C VAL A 86 -1.28 -4.80 -11.00
N ASP A 87 -1.73 -5.86 -11.66
CA ASP A 87 -3.03 -6.45 -11.35
C ASP A 87 -2.99 -7.16 -9.98
N THR A 88 -3.93 -6.84 -9.10
CA THR A 88 -4.09 -7.54 -7.81
C THR A 88 -4.84 -8.86 -7.93
N GLY A 89 -5.47 -9.12 -9.06
CA GLY A 89 -6.29 -10.30 -9.35
C GLY A 89 -7.49 -10.41 -8.43
N ALA A 90 -8.03 -11.63 -8.29
CA ALA A 90 -9.21 -11.93 -7.49
C ALA A 90 -8.95 -12.03 -5.97
N VAL A 91 -8.08 -11.15 -5.43
CA VAL A 91 -7.91 -10.99 -3.97
C VAL A 91 -9.00 -10.09 -3.39
N VAL A 92 -9.65 -9.29 -4.24
CA VAL A 92 -10.74 -8.36 -3.92
C VAL A 92 -11.88 -8.55 -4.92
N GLY A 93 -13.13 -8.29 -4.51
CA GLY A 93 -14.30 -8.43 -5.39
C GLY A 93 -15.43 -9.32 -4.84
N GLY A 94 -15.74 -9.23 -3.54
CA GLY A 94 -16.93 -9.87 -2.95
C GLY A 94 -16.83 -11.37 -2.66
N ARG A 95 -15.81 -12.06 -3.15
CA ARG A 95 -15.50 -13.46 -2.80
C ARG A 95 -14.32 -13.54 -1.84
N LYS A 96 -14.29 -14.56 -0.98
CA LYS A 96 -13.14 -14.81 -0.10
C LYS A 96 -11.91 -15.11 -0.97
N PRO A 97 -10.77 -14.43 -0.75
CA PRO A 97 -9.55 -14.69 -1.51
C PRO A 97 -9.09 -16.13 -1.27
N THR A 98 -8.75 -16.83 -2.36
CA THR A 98 -8.19 -18.19 -2.27
C THR A 98 -6.67 -18.12 -2.01
N PRO A 99 -6.06 -19.14 -1.38
CA PRO A 99 -4.60 -19.19 -1.20
C PRO A 99 -3.84 -19.06 -2.54
N ARG A 100 -4.39 -19.62 -3.62
CA ARG A 100 -3.81 -19.51 -4.97
C ARG A 100 -3.85 -18.09 -5.51
N ALA A 101 -4.96 -17.38 -5.34
CA ALA A 101 -5.08 -15.97 -5.75
C ALA A 101 -4.12 -15.08 -4.95
N PHE A 102 -4.04 -15.31 -3.64
CA PHE A 102 -3.14 -14.61 -2.74
C PHE A 102 -1.67 -14.83 -3.09
N LEU A 103 -1.25 -16.08 -3.31
CA LEU A 103 0.10 -16.39 -3.76
C LEU A 103 0.40 -15.80 -5.14
N GLY A 104 -0.61 -15.71 -6.01
CA GLY A 104 -0.52 -15.01 -7.30
C GLY A 104 -0.25 -13.50 -7.13
N LEU A 105 -0.89 -12.85 -6.15
CA LEU A 105 -0.57 -11.47 -5.78
C LEU A 105 0.89 -11.35 -5.30
N VAL A 106 1.32 -12.19 -4.35
CA VAL A 106 2.71 -12.16 -3.84
C VAL A 106 3.74 -12.28 -4.96
N ARG A 107 3.56 -13.21 -5.90
CA ARG A 107 4.46 -13.39 -7.04
C ARG A 107 4.51 -12.16 -7.95
N ARG A 108 3.37 -11.55 -8.24
CA ARG A 108 3.28 -10.34 -9.07
C ARG A 108 3.96 -9.15 -8.39
N LEU A 109 3.75 -8.97 -7.09
CA LEU A 109 4.44 -7.94 -6.30
C LEU A 109 5.96 -8.17 -6.29
N ARG A 110 6.41 -9.40 -6.02
CA ARG A 110 7.83 -9.76 -5.98
C ARG A 110 8.54 -9.54 -7.31
N LYS A 111 7.88 -9.86 -8.44
CA LYS A 111 8.42 -9.62 -9.78
C LYS A 111 8.71 -8.13 -10.04
N GLY A 112 8.02 -7.23 -9.35
CA GLY A 112 8.24 -5.79 -9.50
C GLY A 112 9.48 -5.25 -8.80
N GLN A 113 10.10 -6.03 -7.88
CA GLN A 113 11.32 -5.67 -7.14
C GLN A 113 11.27 -4.26 -6.55
N TRP A 114 10.21 -3.98 -5.79
CA TRP A 114 9.93 -2.66 -5.23
C TRP A 114 10.81 -2.36 -4.02
N ASP A 115 11.36 -1.15 -3.96
CA ASP A 115 12.08 -0.64 -2.79
C ASP A 115 11.09 -0.23 -1.69
N ALA A 116 9.97 0.35 -2.09
CA ALA A 116 8.92 0.75 -1.16
C ALA A 116 7.52 0.48 -1.69
N CYS A 117 6.58 0.31 -0.76
CA CYS A 117 5.16 0.37 -1.08
C CYS A 117 4.33 1.16 -0.08
N PHE A 118 3.33 1.87 -0.60
CA PHE A 118 2.30 2.57 0.14
C PHE A 118 1.01 1.73 0.12
N VAL A 119 0.72 1.06 1.23
CA VAL A 119 -0.45 0.19 1.41
C VAL A 119 -1.60 1.02 1.98
N LEU A 120 -2.47 1.48 1.07
CA LEU A 120 -3.69 2.22 1.42
C LEU A 120 -4.85 1.27 1.77
N GLU A 121 -4.79 0.04 1.28
CA GLU A 121 -5.78 -0.98 1.57
C GLU A 121 -5.76 -1.39 3.04
N ARG A 122 -6.93 -1.40 3.68
CA ARG A 122 -7.07 -1.67 5.13
C ARG A 122 -7.08 -3.17 5.44
N SER A 123 -7.22 -4.01 4.41
CA SER A 123 -7.11 -5.45 4.56
C SER A 123 -5.65 -5.86 4.88
N PRO A 124 -5.43 -6.61 5.98
CA PRO A 124 -4.08 -7.04 6.38
C PRO A 124 -3.39 -7.93 5.34
N LEU A 125 -4.17 -8.54 4.43
CA LEU A 125 -3.64 -9.38 3.37
C LEU A 125 -2.69 -8.61 2.45
N PHE A 126 -2.91 -7.32 2.20
CA PHE A 126 -2.05 -6.57 1.30
C PHE A 126 -0.70 -6.22 1.94
N GLY A 127 -0.70 -5.85 3.23
CA GLY A 127 0.53 -5.72 4.00
C GLY A 127 1.30 -7.05 4.06
N LEU A 128 0.59 -8.16 4.31
CA LEU A 128 1.19 -9.50 4.34
C LEU A 128 1.75 -9.92 2.96
N ALA A 129 1.04 -9.60 1.88
CA ALA A 129 1.50 -9.88 0.53
C ALA A 129 2.76 -9.07 0.18
N ALA A 130 2.81 -7.80 0.56
CA ALA A 130 3.99 -6.95 0.39
C ALA A 130 5.19 -7.46 1.21
N TRP A 131 4.97 -7.87 2.46
CA TRP A 131 6.02 -8.48 3.28
C TRP A 131 6.55 -9.77 2.67
N MET A 132 5.69 -10.71 2.28
CA MET A 132 6.13 -11.93 1.61
C MET A 132 6.79 -11.63 0.26
N ALA A 133 6.35 -10.60 -0.46
CA ALA A 133 7.00 -10.18 -1.70
C ALA A 133 8.43 -9.67 -1.50
N GLY A 134 8.83 -9.39 -0.26
CA GLY A 134 10.18 -8.94 0.08
C GLY A 134 10.38 -7.44 -0.09
N ILE A 135 9.30 -6.64 -0.16
CA ILE A 135 9.39 -5.18 -0.27
C ILE A 135 9.89 -4.64 1.07
N PRO A 136 11.05 -3.96 1.16
CA PRO A 136 11.65 -3.60 2.44
C PRO A 136 10.85 -2.50 3.16
N ASP A 137 10.53 -1.40 2.47
CA ASP A 137 9.76 -0.29 3.04
C ASP A 137 8.27 -0.46 2.76
N ARG A 138 7.47 -0.68 3.80
CA ARG A 138 6.04 -0.93 3.71
C ARG A 138 5.30 0.06 4.59
N ILE A 139 4.91 1.18 3.99
CA ILE A 139 4.22 2.30 4.63
C ILE A 139 2.72 2.05 4.50
N GLY A 140 1.95 2.19 5.56
CA GLY A 140 0.50 2.03 5.44
C GLY A 140 -0.29 2.47 6.66
N LEU A 141 -1.62 2.48 6.49
CA LEU A 141 -2.56 2.86 7.54
C LEU A 141 -2.74 1.72 8.54
N ASP A 142 -2.44 1.95 9.82
CA ASP A 142 -2.75 0.98 10.87
C ASP A 142 -4.21 1.15 11.33
N SER A 143 -5.08 0.29 10.78
CA SER A 143 -6.49 0.23 11.15
C SER A 143 -6.70 -0.79 12.28
N ALA A 144 -6.35 -0.39 13.50
CA ALA A 144 -6.46 -1.20 14.73
C ALA A 144 -5.68 -2.52 14.65
N GLY A 145 -4.35 -2.48 14.65
CA GLY A 145 -3.48 -3.65 14.74
C GLY A 145 -3.41 -4.51 13.46
N ARG A 146 -4.06 -4.07 12.38
CA ARG A 146 -4.04 -4.75 11.06
C ARG A 146 -2.81 -4.38 10.23
N GLY A 147 -2.03 -3.39 10.67
CA GLY A 147 -0.75 -3.02 10.10
C GLY A 147 0.43 -3.93 10.47
N PHE A 148 0.20 -5.16 10.94
CA PHE A 148 1.27 -5.99 11.52
C PHE A 148 2.45 -6.23 10.57
N ALA A 149 2.19 -6.34 9.27
CA ALA A 149 3.20 -6.57 8.23
C ALA A 149 3.83 -5.29 7.68
N LEU A 150 3.40 -4.11 8.12
CA LEU A 150 3.97 -2.81 7.72
C LEU A 150 5.24 -2.52 8.52
N THR A 151 6.25 -1.90 7.88
CA THR A 151 7.43 -1.37 8.58
C THR A 151 7.15 0.01 9.16
N TRP A 152 6.37 0.83 8.45
CA TRP A 152 6.00 2.17 8.88
C TRP A 152 4.49 2.31 8.95
N ARG A 153 3.98 2.56 10.15
CA ARG A 153 2.54 2.64 10.42
C ARG A 153 2.13 4.06 10.64
N VAL A 154 1.13 4.48 9.88
CA VAL A 154 0.49 5.76 10.06
C VAL A 154 -0.86 5.52 10.72
N PRO A 155 -1.16 6.17 11.86
CA PRO A 155 -2.42 5.98 12.54
C PRO A 155 -3.57 6.49 11.67
N LEU A 156 -4.63 5.69 11.56
CA LEU A 156 -5.83 6.09 10.86
C LEU A 156 -6.54 7.20 11.65
N ARG A 157 -6.71 8.37 11.03
CA ARG A 157 -7.46 9.49 11.62
C ARG A 157 -8.95 9.41 11.28
N PRO A 158 -9.86 9.48 12.27
CA PRO A 158 -11.29 9.51 12.01
C PRO A 158 -11.68 10.70 11.13
N ARG A 159 -12.66 10.51 10.23
CA ARG A 159 -13.24 11.55 9.35
C ARG A 159 -12.26 12.19 8.35
N ARG A 160 -11.02 11.70 8.24
CA ARG A 160 -10.09 12.10 7.18
C ARG A 160 -10.61 11.55 5.85
N GLN A 161 -10.60 12.36 4.80
CA GLN A 161 -10.88 11.90 3.43
C GLN A 161 -9.78 10.92 2.98
N GLU A 162 -10.10 10.02 2.05
CA GLU A 162 -9.14 8.98 1.62
C GLU A 162 -7.94 9.59 0.89
N ALA A 163 -8.12 10.69 0.15
CA ALA A 163 -7.03 11.42 -0.49
C ALA A 163 -6.04 11.96 0.56
N GLU A 164 -6.56 12.62 1.60
CA GLU A 164 -5.75 13.14 2.71
C GLU A 164 -5.08 12.02 3.52
N ALA A 165 -5.77 10.89 3.73
CA ALA A 165 -5.17 9.74 4.38
C ALA A 165 -4.03 9.14 3.55
N ALA A 166 -4.13 9.17 2.22
CA ALA A 166 -3.06 8.77 1.33
C ALA A 166 -1.87 9.73 1.40
N LEU A 167 -2.11 11.05 1.42
CA LEU A 167 -1.07 12.07 1.57
C LEU A 167 -0.40 12.03 2.95
N ASP A 168 -1.14 11.70 4.01
CA ASP A 168 -0.57 11.48 5.34
C ASP A 168 0.51 10.39 5.33
N LEU A 169 0.42 9.39 4.44
CA LEU A 169 1.48 8.38 4.30
C LEU A 169 2.77 8.98 3.73
N ALA A 170 2.67 9.85 2.73
CA ALA A 170 3.82 10.55 2.16
C ALA A 170 4.46 11.49 3.19
N ARG A 171 3.63 12.28 3.90
CA ARG A 171 4.08 13.18 4.98
C ARG A 171 4.79 12.41 6.09
N ALA A 172 4.31 11.20 6.43
CA ALA A 172 4.89 10.38 7.48
C ALA A 172 6.31 9.89 7.19
N VAL A 173 6.75 9.93 5.93
CA VAL A 173 8.12 9.61 5.52
C VAL A 173 8.90 10.85 5.05
N GLY A 174 8.38 12.05 5.29
CA GLY A 174 9.07 13.30 4.97
C GLY A 174 8.97 13.74 3.51
N LEU A 175 8.07 13.16 2.73
CA LEU A 175 7.83 13.61 1.36
C LEU A 175 6.88 14.82 1.33
N ASP A 176 7.19 15.77 0.45
CA ASP A 176 6.39 16.98 0.28
C ASP A 176 5.06 16.68 -0.44
N THR A 177 4.01 17.36 0.01
CA THR A 177 2.63 17.21 -0.47
C THR A 177 1.92 18.54 -0.74
N SER A 178 2.65 19.67 -0.76
CA SER A 178 2.07 21.03 -0.76
C SER A 178 1.21 21.40 -1.97
N ASP A 179 1.18 20.59 -3.05
CA ASP A 179 0.42 20.85 -4.28
C ASP A 179 -0.39 19.63 -4.75
N ALA A 180 -0.89 18.81 -3.83
CA ALA A 180 -1.62 17.56 -4.11
C ALA A 180 -3.14 17.70 -3.99
#